data_AF-A0A914YI88-F1
#
_entry.id   AF-A0A914YI88-F1
#
_cell.length_a   1.000
_cell.length_b   1.000
_cell.length_c   1.000
_cell.angle_alpha   90.00
_cell.angle_beta   90.00
_cell.angle_gamma   90.00
#
_symmetry.space_group_name_H-M   'P 1'
#
loop_
_entity.id
_entity.type
_entity.pdbx_description
1 polymer ?
#
loop_
_entity_poly.entity_id
_entity_poly.type
_entity_poly.pdbx_seq_one_letter_code
_entity_poly.pdbx_strand_id
1 'polypeptide(L)'
;MGLGMLGSFGGRTFDTDIIRHDPIIFVHGAGQRAGNFISHYFYFLGKQYNAAELYATTYGDGGITPIKYKTLACDDVKQIHGLIQAVAAYTNRTINIIAFAEGVALARKAILAGTCVDTRESLGTALTNLVDTFISVAGVGYGKQGCNPQEGGCNLNNGMYCTSAFLVSITL
;
A
#
# COMPACT_ATOMS: atom_id res chain seq x y z
N MET A 1 -10.89 -15.18 5.02
CA MET A 1 -11.30 -13.79 4.81
C MET A 1 -11.60 -13.20 6.19
N GLY A 2 -10.92 -12.12 6.57
CA GLY A 2 -10.75 -11.67 7.96
C GLY A 2 -12.01 -11.08 8.61
N LEU A 3 -11.94 -10.85 9.92
CA LEU A 3 -13.02 -10.39 10.83
C LEU A 3 -13.69 -9.04 10.43
N GLY A 4 -14.38 -8.99 9.30
CA GLY A 4 -15.07 -7.80 8.79
C GLY A 4 -14.12 -6.66 8.40
N MET A 5 -14.63 -5.42 8.39
CA MET A 5 -13.89 -4.22 7.99
C MET A 5 -12.67 -3.89 8.86
N LEU A 6 -12.40 -4.62 9.94
CA LEU A 6 -11.17 -4.49 10.74
C LEU A 6 -9.94 -5.10 10.06
N GLY A 7 -10.16 -6.05 9.14
CA GLY A 7 -9.13 -6.68 8.33
C GLY A 7 -8.98 -5.96 6.99
N SER A 8 -9.39 -6.62 5.91
CA SER A 8 -9.39 -6.08 4.54
C SER A 8 -10.83 -5.78 4.10
N PHE A 9 -11.01 -4.84 3.18
CA PHE A 9 -12.32 -4.52 2.61
C PHE A 9 -12.24 -4.25 1.10
N GLY A 10 -13.39 -4.34 0.45
CA GLY A 10 -13.59 -4.03 -0.97
C GLY A 10 -14.22 -5.17 -1.75
N GLY A 11 -14.49 -4.90 -3.01
CA GLY A 11 -15.20 -5.82 -3.91
C GLY A 11 -16.70 -5.57 -3.93
N ARG A 12 -17.38 -6.21 -4.89
CA ARG A 12 -18.83 -6.10 -5.01
C ARG A 12 -19.52 -6.74 -3.82
N THR A 13 -20.53 -6.05 -3.31
CA THR A 13 -21.51 -6.61 -2.37
C THR A 13 -22.56 -7.41 -3.13
N PHE A 14 -22.92 -6.95 -4.33
CA PHE A 14 -23.88 -7.61 -5.22
C PHE A 14 -23.34 -7.67 -6.65
N ASP A 15 -23.73 -8.70 -7.41
CA ASP A 15 -23.31 -8.84 -8.82
C ASP A 15 -23.78 -7.66 -9.70
N THR A 16 -24.80 -6.94 -9.24
CA THR A 16 -25.39 -5.75 -9.87
C THR A 16 -24.69 -4.44 -9.51
N ASP A 17 -23.66 -4.46 -8.66
CA ASP A 17 -22.89 -3.27 -8.31
C ASP A 17 -22.20 -2.68 -9.56
N ILE A 18 -22.41 -1.39 -9.78
CA ILE A 18 -21.88 -0.66 -10.93
C ILE A 18 -20.70 0.20 -10.47
N ILE A 19 -19.56 0.01 -11.13
CA ILE A 19 -18.33 0.80 -10.93
C ILE A 19 -18.43 2.05 -11.81
N ARG A 20 -18.65 3.19 -11.18
CA ARG A 20 -18.80 4.53 -11.77
C ARG A 20 -17.52 5.34 -11.68
N HIS A 21 -16.81 5.25 -10.56
CA HIS A 21 -15.59 5.98 -10.26
C HIS A 21 -14.35 5.09 -10.42
N ASP A 22 -13.21 5.73 -10.61
CA ASP A 22 -11.93 5.05 -10.53
C ASP A 22 -11.69 4.56 -9.09
N PRO A 23 -11.45 3.25 -8.89
CA PRO A 23 -11.37 2.67 -7.55
C PRO A 23 -10.26 3.28 -6.71
N ILE A 24 -10.46 3.33 -5.41
CA ILE A 24 -9.48 3.79 -4.44
C ILE A 24 -8.91 2.59 -3.67
N ILE A 25 -7.59 2.47 -3.67
CA ILE A 25 -6.85 1.56 -2.80
C ILE A 25 -6.22 2.35 -1.66
N PHE A 26 -6.57 2.00 -0.42
CA PHE A 26 -5.93 2.53 0.77
C PHE A 26 -4.79 1.62 1.22
N VAL A 27 -3.62 2.21 1.46
CA VAL A 27 -2.42 1.51 1.92
C VAL A 27 -2.03 2.06 3.30
N HIS A 28 -2.16 1.22 4.32
CA HIS A 28 -1.95 1.61 5.72
C HIS A 28 -0.47 1.79 6.04
N GLY A 29 -0.17 2.22 7.27
CA GLY A 29 1.20 2.26 7.79
C GLY A 29 1.50 1.17 8.83
N ALA A 30 2.60 1.34 9.55
CA ALA A 30 3.20 0.37 10.44
C ALA A 30 2.43 0.41 11.74
N GLY A 31 2.17 -0.77 12.32
CA GLY A 31 1.28 -0.85 13.47
C GLY A 31 -0.21 -0.64 13.12
N GLN A 32 -0.56 -0.55 11.83
CA GLN A 32 -1.94 -0.34 11.38
C GLN A 32 -2.45 -1.52 10.55
N ARG A 33 -3.75 -1.45 10.24
CA ARG A 33 -4.50 -2.39 9.41
C ARG A 33 -5.35 -1.62 8.42
N ALA A 34 -5.92 -2.30 7.44
CA ALA A 34 -6.84 -1.68 6.51
C ALA A 34 -8.06 -1.05 7.23
N GLY A 35 -8.52 -1.64 8.35
CA GLY A 35 -9.58 -1.06 9.19
C GLY A 35 -9.31 0.36 9.72
N ASN A 36 -8.06 0.83 9.75
CA ASN A 36 -7.74 2.23 10.09
C ASN A 36 -8.32 3.24 9.08
N PHE A 37 -8.71 2.80 7.88
CA PHE A 37 -9.37 3.63 6.87
C PHE A 37 -10.90 3.60 6.92
N ILE A 38 -11.53 3.02 7.94
CA ILE A 38 -12.99 2.91 7.99
C ILE A 38 -13.71 4.27 7.91
N SER A 39 -13.15 5.31 8.52
CA SER A 39 -13.70 6.68 8.41
C SER A 39 -13.59 7.23 6.99
N HIS A 40 -12.51 6.90 6.27
CA HIS A 40 -12.29 7.30 4.88
C HIS A 40 -13.24 6.53 3.95
N TYR A 41 -13.44 5.24 4.22
CA TYR A 41 -14.42 4.42 3.52
C TYR A 41 -15.82 5.06 3.59
N PHE A 42 -16.30 5.39 4.79
CA PHE A 42 -17.60 6.06 4.96
C PHE A 42 -17.65 7.47 4.36
N TYR A 43 -16.54 8.21 4.40
CA TYR A 43 -16.43 9.50 3.71
C TYR A 43 -16.70 9.34 2.21
N PHE A 44 -16.04 8.39 1.55
CA PHE A 44 -16.21 8.18 0.10
C PHE A 44 -17.57 7.60 -0.26
N LEU A 45 -18.17 6.74 0.60
CA LEU A 45 -19.58 6.34 0.42
C LEU A 45 -20.52 7.57 0.41
N GLY A 46 -20.26 8.55 1.28
CA GLY A 46 -20.96 9.84 1.27
C GLY A 46 -20.68 10.72 0.03
N LYS A 47 -19.68 10.36 -0.78
CA LYS A 47 -19.33 10.99 -2.06
C LYS A 47 -19.72 10.15 -3.28
N GLN A 48 -20.76 9.33 -3.13
CA GLN A 48 -21.32 8.49 -4.20
C GLN A 48 -20.42 7.35 -4.68
N TYR A 49 -19.33 7.05 -3.97
CA TYR A 49 -18.63 5.78 -4.16
C TYR A 49 -19.47 4.63 -3.59
N ASN A 50 -19.18 3.42 -4.03
CA ASN A 50 -19.72 2.18 -3.46
C ASN A 50 -18.60 1.20 -3.03
N ALA A 51 -18.98 0.12 -2.36
CA ALA A 51 -18.05 -0.87 -1.82
C ALA A 51 -17.15 -1.51 -2.90
N ALA A 52 -17.66 -1.63 -4.14
CA ALA A 52 -16.91 -2.16 -5.28
C ALA A 52 -15.88 -1.17 -5.85
N GLU A 53 -15.73 0.00 -5.24
CA GLU A 53 -14.80 1.05 -5.66
C GLU A 53 -13.81 1.40 -4.53
N LEU A 54 -13.91 0.79 -3.35
CA LEU A 54 -13.11 1.13 -2.18
C LEU A 54 -12.44 -0.13 -1.64
N TYR A 55 -11.11 -0.14 -1.65
CA TYR A 55 -10.32 -1.34 -1.39
C TYR A 55 -9.21 -1.05 -0.39
N ALA A 56 -8.96 -2.00 0.51
CA ALA A 56 -7.77 -1.99 1.34
C ALA A 56 -7.47 -3.42 1.79
N THR A 57 -6.19 -3.77 1.87
CA THR A 57 -5.77 -5.04 2.49
C THR A 57 -4.85 -4.78 3.67
N THR A 58 -5.00 -5.59 4.72
CA THR A 58 -3.99 -5.65 5.77
C THR A 58 -2.84 -6.52 5.28
N TYR A 59 -1.67 -5.91 5.09
CA TYR A 59 -0.43 -6.61 4.74
C TYR A 59 0.44 -6.84 5.98
N GLY A 60 1.46 -7.69 5.83
CA GLY A 60 2.30 -8.12 6.94
C GLY A 60 1.50 -8.79 8.07
N ASP A 61 1.87 -8.47 9.31
CA ASP A 61 1.26 -9.04 10.52
C ASP A 61 0.13 -8.17 11.12
N GLY A 62 -0.30 -7.12 10.41
CA GLY A 62 -1.33 -6.20 10.90
C GLY A 62 -0.99 -5.50 12.21
N GLY A 63 0.29 -5.17 12.42
CA GLY A 63 0.75 -4.33 13.51
C GLY A 63 1.22 -5.06 14.77
N ILE A 64 1.53 -6.35 14.65
CA ILE A 64 2.13 -7.12 15.75
C ILE A 64 3.60 -6.71 15.95
N THR A 65 4.34 -6.55 14.85
CA THR A 65 5.73 -6.09 14.88
C THR A 65 5.80 -4.62 15.32
N PRO A 66 6.57 -4.28 16.37
CA PRO A 66 6.76 -2.89 16.77
C PRO A 66 7.37 -2.07 15.62
N ILE A 67 6.94 -0.81 15.48
CA ILE A 67 7.35 0.09 14.38
C ILE A 67 8.89 0.17 14.25
N LYS A 68 9.62 0.14 15.38
CA LYS A 68 11.10 0.15 15.42
C LYS A 68 11.74 -1.02 14.65
N TYR A 69 11.04 -2.13 14.48
CA TYR A 69 11.51 -3.33 13.80
C TYR A 69 10.79 -3.60 12.47
N LYS A 70 9.79 -2.80 12.12
CA LYS A 70 9.05 -2.97 10.86
C LYS A 70 9.89 -2.48 9.69
N THR A 71 10.25 -3.39 8.80
CA THR A 71 10.99 -3.12 7.55
C THR A 71 10.04 -2.94 6.37
N LEU A 72 10.56 -2.39 5.28
CA LEU A 72 9.90 -2.28 3.98
C LEU A 72 10.05 -3.60 3.22
N ALA A 73 9.41 -4.66 3.71
CA ALA A 73 9.63 -6.04 3.24
C ALA A 73 9.06 -6.31 1.83
N CYS A 74 9.75 -7.16 1.04
CA CYS A 74 9.27 -7.54 -0.29
C CYS A 74 7.87 -8.16 -0.29
N ASP A 75 7.54 -8.98 0.71
CA ASP A 75 6.22 -9.62 0.80
C ASP A 75 5.08 -8.60 0.97
N ASP A 76 5.33 -7.49 1.67
CA ASP A 76 4.35 -6.41 1.80
C ASP A 76 4.18 -5.68 0.46
N VAL A 77 5.30 -5.43 -0.24
CA VAL A 77 5.28 -4.84 -1.58
C VAL A 77 4.51 -5.74 -2.57
N LYS A 78 4.75 -7.05 -2.56
CA LYS A 78 4.08 -8.02 -3.43
C LYS A 78 2.58 -8.07 -3.18
N GLN A 79 2.16 -8.02 -1.91
CA GLN A 79 0.73 -7.94 -1.55
C GLN A 79 0.07 -6.67 -2.11
N ILE A 80 0.73 -5.52 -1.99
CA ILE A 80 0.21 -4.25 -2.53
C ILE A 80 0.20 -4.27 -4.06
N HIS A 81 1.28 -4.75 -4.69
CA HIS A 81 1.40 -4.87 -6.14
C HIS A 81 0.29 -5.77 -6.73
N GLY A 82 0.09 -6.94 -6.13
CA GLY A 82 -0.98 -7.86 -6.52
C GLY A 82 -2.37 -7.27 -6.31
N LEU A 83 -2.60 -6.52 -5.23
CA LEU A 83 -3.87 -5.83 -5.01
C LEU A 83 -4.15 -4.78 -6.08
N ILE A 84 -3.15 -3.97 -6.46
CA ILE A 84 -3.29 -2.98 -7.55
C ILE A 84 -3.70 -3.67 -8.85
N GLN A 85 -2.99 -4.72 -9.24
CA GLN A 85 -3.30 -5.49 -10.45
C GLN A 85 -4.70 -6.10 -10.39
N ALA A 86 -5.05 -6.72 -9.26
CA ALA A 86 -6.34 -7.38 -9.08
C ALA A 86 -7.50 -6.38 -9.16
N VAL A 87 -7.39 -5.22 -8.51
CA VAL A 87 -8.44 -4.19 -8.53
C VAL A 87 -8.57 -3.58 -9.92
N ALA A 88 -7.45 -3.20 -10.56
CA ALA A 88 -7.49 -2.65 -11.91
C ALA A 88 -8.12 -3.62 -12.92
N ALA A 89 -7.75 -4.91 -12.85
CA ALA A 89 -8.33 -5.94 -13.72
C ALA A 89 -9.80 -6.22 -13.40
N TYR A 90 -10.15 -6.31 -12.12
CA TYR A 90 -11.52 -6.59 -11.66
C TYR A 90 -12.51 -5.48 -12.05
N THR A 91 -12.05 -4.23 -12.00
CA THR A 91 -12.87 -3.06 -12.26
C THR A 91 -12.78 -2.56 -13.70
N ASN A 92 -11.79 -3.03 -14.45
CA ASN A 92 -11.44 -2.56 -15.79
C ASN A 92 -11.26 -1.04 -15.84
N ARG A 93 -10.54 -0.49 -14.85
CA ARG A 93 -10.33 0.95 -14.62
C ARG A 93 -8.89 1.21 -14.20
N THR A 94 -8.44 2.45 -14.40
CA THR A 94 -7.33 3.02 -13.64
C THR A 94 -7.70 3.15 -12.17
N ILE A 95 -6.71 3.16 -11.29
CA ILE A 95 -6.91 3.20 -9.86
C ILE A 95 -6.28 4.45 -9.23
N ASN A 96 -6.84 4.83 -8.09
CA ASN A 96 -6.34 5.87 -7.21
C ASN A 96 -5.76 5.22 -5.95
N ILE A 97 -4.64 5.72 -5.46
CA ILE A 97 -3.98 5.19 -4.26
C ILE A 97 -3.88 6.30 -3.21
N ILE A 98 -4.31 5.99 -2.00
CA ILE A 98 -4.10 6.82 -0.81
C ILE A 98 -3.24 6.01 0.16
N ALA A 99 -1.98 6.44 0.32
CA ALA A 99 -1.01 5.73 1.15
C ALA A 99 -0.58 6.58 2.36
N PHE A 100 -0.38 5.92 3.50
CA PHE A 100 -0.02 6.56 4.77
C PHE A 100 1.30 6.02 5.32
N ALA A 101 2.12 6.89 5.93
CA ALA A 101 3.37 6.53 6.61
C ALA A 101 4.32 5.66 5.75
N GLU A 102 4.78 4.49 6.23
CA GLU A 102 5.65 3.61 5.44
C GLU A 102 4.94 2.95 4.25
N GLY A 103 3.60 2.86 4.31
CA GLY A 103 2.76 2.44 3.20
C GLY A 103 3.00 3.26 1.93
N VAL A 104 3.44 4.52 2.05
CA VAL A 104 3.83 5.35 0.91
C VAL A 104 5.04 4.78 0.18
N ALA A 105 6.09 4.38 0.90
CA ALA A 105 7.29 3.82 0.29
C ALA A 105 7.01 2.44 -0.30
N LEU A 106 6.23 1.61 0.41
CA LEU A 106 5.78 0.30 -0.06
C LEU A 106 4.94 0.41 -1.34
N ALA A 107 3.94 1.30 -1.36
CA ALA A 107 3.08 1.51 -2.52
C ALA A 107 3.88 2.07 -3.71
N ARG A 108 4.81 3.01 -3.50
CA ARG A 108 5.71 3.47 -4.58
C ARG A 108 6.53 2.33 -5.16
N LYS A 109 7.10 1.45 -4.32
CA LYS A 109 7.84 0.28 -4.79
C LYS A 109 6.94 -0.68 -5.56
N ALA A 110 5.72 -0.90 -5.09
CA ALA A 110 4.74 -1.73 -5.77
C ALA A 110 4.39 -1.17 -7.16
N ILE A 111 4.22 0.15 -7.30
CA ILE A 111 3.90 0.79 -8.59
C ILE A 111 5.09 0.73 -9.55
N LEU A 112 6.30 1.06 -9.07
CA LEU A 112 7.51 1.08 -9.90
C LEU A 112 8.03 -0.32 -10.23
N ALA A 113 7.62 -1.34 -9.46
CA ALA A 113 8.05 -2.72 -9.58
C ALA A 113 9.59 -2.87 -9.54
N GLY A 114 10.14 -3.70 -10.44
CA GLY A 114 11.56 -4.06 -10.47
C GLY A 114 11.92 -5.12 -9.43
N THR A 115 13.16 -5.11 -8.98
CA THR A 115 13.68 -6.14 -8.05
C THR A 115 13.58 -5.68 -6.59
N CYS A 116 13.15 -6.59 -5.71
CA CYS A 116 13.20 -6.40 -4.25
C CYS A 116 14.65 -6.42 -3.74
N VAL A 117 14.99 -5.47 -2.86
CA VAL A 117 16.37 -5.32 -2.37
C VAL A 117 16.77 -6.38 -1.35
N ASP A 118 15.82 -6.88 -0.59
CA ASP A 118 15.96 -7.88 0.48
C ASP A 118 15.90 -9.32 -0.02
N THR A 119 14.94 -9.65 -0.90
CA THR A 119 14.77 -11.03 -1.40
C THR A 119 15.32 -11.29 -2.80
N ARG A 120 15.65 -10.22 -3.55
CA ARG A 120 16.03 -10.28 -4.98
C ARG A 120 14.95 -10.82 -5.93
N GLU A 121 13.72 -10.99 -5.44
CA GLU A 121 12.60 -11.38 -6.29
C GLU A 121 12.19 -10.24 -7.24
N SER A 122 11.70 -10.62 -8.42
CA SER A 122 11.12 -9.68 -9.38
C SER A 122 9.65 -9.41 -9.04
N LEU A 123 9.28 -8.13 -9.01
CA LEU A 123 7.91 -7.66 -8.89
C LEU A 123 7.18 -7.64 -10.23
N GLY A 124 7.85 -8.00 -11.34
CA GLY A 124 7.27 -7.92 -12.68
C GLY A 124 7.34 -6.51 -13.26
N THR A 125 6.35 -6.17 -14.09
CA THR A 125 6.30 -4.90 -14.81
C THR A 125 5.79 -3.76 -13.94
N ALA A 126 6.27 -2.54 -14.19
CA ALA A 126 5.73 -1.35 -13.55
C ALA A 126 4.23 -1.19 -13.85
N LEU A 127 3.49 -0.70 -12.85
CA LEU A 127 2.04 -0.48 -12.90
C LEU A 127 1.69 0.99 -13.10
N THR A 128 2.64 1.81 -13.56
CA THR A 128 2.47 3.25 -13.72
C THR A 128 1.35 3.63 -14.68
N ASN A 129 1.00 2.75 -15.62
CA ASN A 129 -0.13 2.92 -16.53
C ASN A 129 -1.49 2.56 -15.91
N LEU A 130 -1.51 1.88 -14.76
CA LEU A 130 -2.74 1.51 -14.05
C LEU A 130 -3.11 2.51 -12.95
N VAL A 131 -2.19 3.39 -12.54
CA VAL A 131 -2.40 4.35 -11.46
C VAL A 131 -2.63 5.74 -12.05
N ASP A 132 -3.83 6.29 -11.82
CA ASP A 132 -4.17 7.66 -12.21
C ASP A 132 -3.68 8.66 -11.17
N THR A 133 -4.12 8.51 -9.92
CA THR A 133 -3.76 9.42 -8.82
C THR A 133 -3.04 8.68 -7.69
N PHE A 134 -1.94 9.25 -7.20
CA PHE A 134 -1.21 8.78 -6.01
C PHE A 134 -1.12 9.89 -4.94
N ILE A 135 -1.81 9.69 -3.82
CA ILE A 135 -1.80 10.60 -2.68
C ILE A 135 -0.92 10.01 -1.57
N SER A 136 0.14 10.73 -1.21
CA SER A 136 1.05 10.40 -0.12
C SER A 136 0.73 11.23 1.12
N VAL A 137 0.41 10.56 2.24
CA VAL A 137 0.12 11.23 3.52
C VAL A 137 1.18 10.84 4.55
N ALA A 138 1.95 11.82 5.04
CA ALA A 138 2.98 11.64 6.07
C ALA A 138 3.99 10.52 5.74
N GLY A 139 4.35 10.36 4.46
CA GLY A 139 5.11 9.23 3.96
C GLY A 139 6.63 9.30 4.18
N VAL A 140 7.27 8.13 4.23
CA VAL A 140 8.74 7.99 4.35
C VAL A 140 9.45 7.82 2.99
N GLY A 141 8.90 8.40 1.91
CA GLY A 141 9.41 8.22 0.55
C GLY A 141 10.87 8.66 0.32
N TYR A 142 11.40 9.53 1.19
CA TYR A 142 12.80 9.97 1.22
C TYR A 142 13.49 9.61 2.55
N GLY A 143 12.88 8.71 3.32
CA GLY A 143 13.36 8.27 4.62
C GLY A 143 12.82 9.08 5.79
N LYS A 144 13.11 8.58 6.99
CA LYS A 144 12.74 9.20 8.26
C LYS A 144 13.99 9.86 8.87
N GLN A 145 13.93 11.18 9.06
CA GLN A 145 15.00 11.89 9.76
C GLN A 145 15.18 11.32 11.18
N GLY A 146 16.43 11.04 11.56
CA GLY A 146 16.75 10.43 12.87
C GLY A 146 16.52 8.92 12.94
N CYS A 147 16.28 8.22 11.82
CA CYS A 147 16.34 6.76 11.79
C CYS A 147 17.75 6.30 12.23
N ASN A 148 17.83 5.49 13.28
CA ASN A 148 19.10 4.91 13.73
C ASN A 148 19.33 3.58 12.99
N PRO A 149 20.42 3.41 12.20
CA PRO A 149 20.69 2.18 11.45
C PRO A 149 20.78 0.90 12.27
N GLN A 150 20.97 1.00 13.58
CA GLN A 150 20.98 -0.15 14.50
C GLN A 150 19.57 -0.70 14.79
N GLU A 151 18.52 0.06 14.44
CA GLU A 151 17.13 -0.38 14.57
C GLU A 151 16.70 -1.15 13.32
N GLY A 152 16.00 -2.27 13.51
CA GLY A 152 15.61 -3.15 12.41
C GLY A 152 14.85 -2.42 11.30
N GLY A 153 13.87 -1.58 11.64
CA GLY A 153 13.08 -0.80 10.66
C GLY A 153 13.84 0.37 10.02
N CYS A 154 15.07 0.64 10.44
CA CYS A 154 15.93 1.71 9.94
C CYS A 154 17.22 1.17 9.32
N ASN A 155 17.30 -0.12 9.00
CA ASN A 155 18.51 -0.69 8.40
C ASN A 155 18.80 -0.11 6.99
N LEU A 156 20.05 -0.24 6.53
CA LEU A 156 20.52 0.30 5.24
C LEU A 156 20.08 -0.50 4.01
N ASN A 157 19.42 -1.65 4.17
CA ASN A 157 18.92 -2.45 3.06
C ASN A 157 17.44 -2.12 2.77
N ASN A 158 16.53 -2.59 3.61
CA ASN A 158 15.08 -2.41 3.47
C ASN A 158 14.45 -1.61 4.63
N GLY A 159 15.24 -0.75 5.28
CA GLY A 159 14.73 0.16 6.31
C GLY A 159 14.37 1.55 5.78
N MET A 160 13.87 2.40 6.67
CA MET A 160 13.47 3.78 6.41
C MET A 160 14.62 4.79 6.58
N TYR A 161 15.87 4.34 6.62
CA TYR A 161 17.03 5.22 6.62
C TYR A 161 17.18 5.90 5.26
N CYS A 162 17.46 7.20 5.23
CA CYS A 162 17.37 8.02 4.01
C CYS A 162 18.17 7.48 2.80
N THR A 163 19.26 6.75 3.06
CA THR A 163 20.11 6.14 2.01
C THR A 163 19.97 4.63 1.93
N SER A 164 18.88 4.05 2.45
CA SER A 164 18.67 2.61 2.35
C SER A 164 18.50 2.18 0.89
N ALA A 165 18.94 0.97 0.55
CA ALA A 165 18.83 0.45 -0.81
C ALA A 165 17.38 0.46 -1.31
N PHE A 166 16.41 0.20 -0.42
CA PHE A 166 14.99 0.25 -0.76
C PHE A 166 14.56 1.65 -1.21
N LEU A 167 14.89 2.68 -0.42
CA LEU A 167 14.46 4.05 -0.71
C LEU A 167 15.14 4.60 -1.97
N VAL A 168 16.43 4.30 -2.14
CA VAL A 168 17.15 4.61 -3.40
C VAL A 168 16.45 3.94 -4.59
N SER A 169 15.89 2.74 -4.43
CA SER A 169 15.19 2.04 -5.52
C SER A 169 13.83 2.63 -5.93
N ILE A 170 13.31 3.63 -5.20
CA ILE A 170 12.01 4.29 -5.48
C ILE A 170 12.12 5.81 -5.69
N THR A 171 13.33 6.33 -5.68
CA THR A 171 13.70 7.73 -5.95
C THR A 171 14.64 7.72 -7.15
N LEU A 172 14.26 8.44 -8.21
CA LEU A 172 15.00 8.52 -9.48
C LEU A 172 16.50 8.77 -9.31
#